data_AF-A0A962T601-F1
#
_entry.id   AF-A0A962T601-F1
#
_cell.length_a   1.000
_cell.length_b   1.000
_cell.length_c   1.000
_cell.angle_alpha   90.00
_cell.angle_beta   90.00
_cell.angle_gamma   90.00
#
_symmetry.space_group_name_H-M   'P 1'
#
loop_
_entity.id
_entity.type
_entity.pdbx_description
1 polymer ?
#
loop_
_entity_poly.entity_id
_entity_poly.type
_entity_poly.pdbx_seq_one_letter_code
_entity_poly.pdbx_strand_id
1 'polypeptide(L)'
;AAAFLMVEYVGISYLEVIKHAFIPAIISYIALVYIVHLEALKANMQGLPRPGVVKPWMQRLIGTLFGFIITAILAMAVYYGIGWLKPALGDAATWVISALLLIVYVALVWVGSRYPELEIDDPNAPVIRLPEVGPTVKSGLHFILPVIVLVWCLMVERLSPGLSAFWASVLMMFILLTQRPLFALFRGQSDFGAQVRRGGNDLLEGLIVGARNMIGIGIATATAGVIVGAVSQTGVGLVLADLVEILSLGNILLMLVLTAVLSLILGMGLPTTANYIVVSSLLAPVIVTLGEQSGLIVPLIAVHLFVFFFGIMADVTPPVGLASFAAAAISGGDPIRTGIVAFVYSLRTAILPFLFIYNTDLLLINVDWIHGIGVFIVATIAMLLFAAAMQGYFFSRSRFYESALLLLIAFTLFRPGFWMDMISPPYQELAPTELMKEADEMAPGTEIRLHIDGVDEVGKPRSFVAILPIGKGETGEDRLRNTGLELIENDGKLLIDNVTFGSTAEAAGLAFDQTIHGVLVPLDQPHKEWLWIPAFLILGLIIKIQRARAKVA
;
A
#
# COMPACT_ATOMS: atom_id res chain seq x y z
N ALA A 1 -5.17 10.74 2.84
CA ALA A 1 -5.67 10.88 4.21
C ALA A 1 -5.22 9.71 5.08
N ALA A 2 -5.65 8.47 4.81
CA ALA A 2 -5.25 7.29 5.60
C ALA A 2 -3.73 7.11 5.77
N ALA A 3 -2.93 7.38 4.73
CA ALA A 3 -1.47 7.34 4.81
C ALA A 3 -0.87 8.30 5.87
N PHE A 4 -1.53 9.42 6.18
CA PHE A 4 -1.10 10.32 7.25
C PHE A 4 -1.39 9.75 8.63
N LEU A 5 -2.51 9.06 8.78
CA LEU A 5 -2.84 8.35 10.01
C LEU A 5 -1.94 7.12 10.21
N MET A 6 -1.52 6.46 9.12
CA MET A 6 -0.51 5.39 9.19
C MET A 6 0.83 5.90 9.72
N VAL A 7 1.29 7.07 9.26
CA VAL A 7 2.51 7.71 9.79
C VAL A 7 2.42 7.92 11.30
N GLU A 8 1.26 8.39 11.79
CA GLU A 8 1.04 8.65 13.20
C GLU A 8 0.93 7.37 14.05
N TYR A 9 0.19 6.36 13.58
CA TYR A 9 -0.03 5.11 14.34
C TYR A 9 1.17 4.16 14.30
N VAL A 10 1.85 4.08 13.15
CA VAL A 10 3.01 3.18 12.99
C VAL A 10 4.31 3.87 13.46
N GLY A 11 4.33 5.20 13.54
CA GLY A 11 5.50 5.97 13.96
C GLY A 11 6.63 6.03 12.93
N ILE A 12 6.34 5.70 11.66
CA ILE A 12 7.31 5.76 10.54
C ILE A 12 7.06 6.98 9.66
N SER A 13 8.07 7.42 8.92
CA SER A 13 7.95 8.59 8.06
C SER A 13 7.00 8.36 6.87
N TYR A 14 6.42 9.44 6.34
CA TYR A 14 5.56 9.35 5.14
C TYR A 14 6.27 8.76 3.93
N LEU A 15 7.58 8.99 3.82
CA LEU A 15 8.41 8.42 2.76
C LEU A 15 8.51 6.89 2.89
N GLU A 16 8.61 6.37 4.11
CA GLU A 16 8.61 4.92 4.34
C GLU A 16 7.26 4.30 4.01
N VAL A 17 6.15 4.94 4.42
CA VAL A 17 4.81 4.49 4.02
C VAL A 17 4.69 4.43 2.49
N ILE A 18 5.15 5.45 1.76
CA ILE A 18 5.18 5.43 0.29
C ILE A 18 6.05 4.29 -0.23
N LYS A 19 7.27 4.13 0.30
CA LYS A 19 8.20 3.07 -0.10
C LYS A 19 7.55 1.69 0.02
N HIS A 20 6.93 1.40 1.16
CA HIS A 20 6.27 0.12 1.42
C HIS A 20 5.02 -0.09 0.56
N ALA A 21 4.26 0.96 0.27
CA ALA A 21 3.06 0.87 -0.56
C ALA A 21 3.34 0.88 -2.08
N PHE A 22 4.55 1.24 -2.51
CA PHE A 22 4.87 1.53 -3.93
C PHE A 22 4.67 0.32 -4.86
N ILE A 23 5.34 -0.80 -4.57
CA ILE A 23 5.22 -2.02 -5.38
C ILE A 23 3.78 -2.53 -5.39
N PRO A 24 3.09 -2.71 -4.24
CA PRO A 24 1.71 -3.15 -4.22
C PRO A 24 0.77 -2.25 -5.03
N ALA A 25 0.95 -0.93 -4.93
CA ALA A 25 0.12 0.03 -5.66
C ALA A 25 0.31 -0.10 -7.18
N ILE A 26 1.55 -0.12 -7.68
CA ILE A 26 1.82 -0.23 -9.12
C ILE A 26 1.27 -1.54 -9.68
N ILE A 27 1.52 -2.65 -8.98
CA ILE A 27 1.03 -3.96 -9.39
C ILE A 27 -0.50 -3.97 -9.47
N SER A 28 -1.17 -3.37 -8.48
CA SER A 28 -2.64 -3.24 -8.46
C SER A 28 -3.16 -2.46 -9.68
N TYR A 29 -2.52 -1.34 -10.04
CA TYR A 29 -2.87 -0.56 -11.24
C TYR A 29 -2.61 -1.31 -12.55
N ILE A 30 -1.46 -1.99 -12.68
CA ILE A 30 -1.14 -2.80 -13.85
C ILE A 30 -2.19 -3.90 -14.03
N ALA A 31 -2.51 -4.61 -12.94
CA ALA A 31 -3.55 -5.62 -12.96
C ALA A 31 -4.88 -4.99 -13.38
N LEU A 32 -5.26 -3.82 -12.84
CA LEU A 32 -6.49 -3.11 -13.19
C LEU A 32 -6.63 -2.86 -14.70
N VAL A 33 -5.62 -2.25 -15.31
CA VAL A 33 -5.59 -2.02 -16.76
C VAL A 33 -5.69 -3.35 -17.52
N TYR A 34 -5.01 -4.39 -17.04
CA TYR A 34 -5.04 -5.70 -17.68
C TYR A 34 -6.43 -6.35 -17.67
N ILE A 35 -7.21 -6.24 -16.59
CA ILE A 35 -8.60 -6.75 -16.60
C ILE A 35 -9.48 -5.99 -17.58
N VAL A 36 -9.37 -4.65 -17.61
CA VAL A 36 -10.13 -3.86 -18.58
C VAL A 36 -9.79 -4.32 -20.01
N HIS A 37 -8.51 -4.63 -20.26
CA HIS A 37 -8.09 -5.21 -21.53
C HIS A 37 -8.67 -6.61 -21.79
N LEU A 38 -8.61 -7.52 -20.82
CA LEU A 38 -9.15 -8.87 -20.96
C LEU A 38 -10.67 -8.85 -21.21
N GLU A 39 -11.43 -8.02 -20.50
CA GLU A 39 -12.87 -7.92 -20.73
C GLU A 39 -13.21 -7.23 -22.05
N ALA A 40 -12.41 -6.24 -22.47
CA ALA A 40 -12.57 -5.67 -23.81
C ALA A 40 -12.34 -6.73 -24.90
N LEU A 41 -11.32 -7.60 -24.75
CA LEU A 41 -11.06 -8.70 -25.68
C LEU A 41 -12.20 -9.74 -25.67
N LYS A 42 -12.65 -10.15 -24.48
CA LYS A 42 -13.70 -11.14 -24.30
C LYS A 42 -15.06 -10.67 -24.83
N ALA A 43 -15.36 -9.38 -24.66
CA ALA A 43 -16.57 -8.75 -25.18
C ALA A 43 -16.41 -8.26 -26.64
N ASN A 44 -15.26 -8.47 -27.27
CA ASN A 44 -14.94 -8.01 -28.62
C ASN A 44 -15.23 -6.50 -28.82
N MET A 45 -14.91 -5.69 -27.81
CA MET A 45 -15.17 -4.25 -27.80
C MET A 45 -14.24 -3.54 -28.79
N GLN A 46 -14.84 -2.74 -29.68
CA GLN A 46 -14.12 -1.90 -30.64
C GLN A 46 -13.93 -0.51 -30.03
N GLY A 47 -12.72 0.04 -30.11
CA GLY A 47 -12.46 1.40 -29.66
C GLY A 47 -13.14 2.44 -30.56
N LEU A 48 -13.54 3.56 -29.97
CA LEU A 48 -14.05 4.70 -30.74
C LEU A 48 -13.00 5.23 -31.74
N PRO A 49 -13.42 5.76 -32.90
CA PRO A 49 -12.51 6.35 -33.87
C PRO A 49 -11.74 7.50 -33.23
N ARG A 50 -10.41 7.39 -33.22
CA ARG A 50 -9.53 8.40 -32.62
C ARG A 50 -9.39 9.60 -33.56
N PRO A 51 -9.50 10.84 -33.06
CA PRO A 51 -9.08 12.01 -33.83
C PRO A 51 -7.57 11.93 -34.08
N GLY A 52 -7.15 11.85 -35.34
CA GLY A 52 -5.74 11.94 -35.75
C GLY A 52 -5.01 10.60 -35.98
N VAL A 53 -3.75 10.72 -36.40
CA VAL A 53 -2.90 9.58 -36.80
C VAL A 53 -2.57 8.71 -35.58
N VAL A 54 -2.87 7.41 -35.67
CA VAL A 54 -2.54 6.43 -34.62
C VAL A 54 -1.02 6.33 -34.50
N LYS A 55 -0.42 7.06 -33.54
CA LYS A 55 1.02 6.94 -33.27
C LYS A 55 1.38 5.47 -33.01
N PRO A 56 2.49 4.96 -33.59
CA PRO A 56 3.02 3.63 -33.29
C PRO A 56 3.14 3.39 -31.78
N TRP A 57 2.96 2.14 -31.34
CA TRP A 57 3.02 1.79 -29.92
C TRP A 57 4.33 2.23 -29.26
N MET A 58 5.45 2.15 -30.01
CA MET A 58 6.77 2.61 -29.56
C MET A 58 6.78 4.12 -29.28
N GLN A 59 6.18 4.94 -30.16
CA GLN A 59 6.11 6.38 -29.94
C GLN A 59 5.18 6.75 -28.78
N ARG A 60 4.14 5.96 -28.50
CA ARG A 60 3.32 6.13 -27.30
C ARG A 60 4.08 5.79 -26.05
N LEU A 61 4.75 4.63 -26.03
CA LEU A 61 5.57 4.22 -24.89
C LEU A 61 6.67 5.24 -24.63
N ILE A 62 7.38 5.68 -25.67
CA ILE A 62 8.39 6.75 -25.57
C ILE A 62 7.74 8.04 -25.07
N GLY A 63 6.58 8.45 -25.59
CA GLY A 63 5.89 9.66 -25.12
C GLY A 63 5.47 9.60 -23.66
N THR A 64 4.95 8.46 -23.20
CA THR A 64 4.57 8.23 -21.80
C THR A 64 5.79 8.16 -20.90
N LEU A 65 6.83 7.40 -21.28
CA LEU A 65 8.10 7.33 -20.55
C LEU A 65 8.78 8.69 -20.48
N PHE A 66 8.78 9.45 -21.58
CA PHE A 66 9.31 10.81 -21.63
C PHE A 66 8.53 11.75 -20.71
N GLY A 67 7.20 11.61 -20.64
CA GLY A 67 6.39 12.31 -19.65
C GLY A 67 6.81 11.98 -18.20
N PHE A 68 6.94 10.70 -17.86
CA PHE A 68 7.42 10.27 -16.54
C PHE A 68 8.83 10.77 -16.24
N ILE A 69 9.74 10.69 -17.21
CA ILE A 69 11.13 11.17 -17.06
C ILE A 69 11.16 12.68 -16.88
N ILE A 70 10.37 13.46 -17.64
CA ILE A 70 10.27 14.91 -17.44
C ILE A 70 9.74 15.22 -16.05
N THR A 71 8.68 14.55 -15.60
CA THR A 71 8.12 14.78 -14.26
C THR A 71 9.12 14.38 -13.18
N ALA A 72 9.86 13.28 -13.36
CA ALA A 72 10.90 12.83 -12.43
C ALA A 72 12.09 13.79 -12.40
N ILE A 73 12.57 14.27 -13.55
CA ILE A 73 13.62 15.29 -13.66
C ILE A 73 13.16 16.59 -13.03
N LEU A 74 11.92 17.01 -13.27
CA LEU A 74 11.36 18.22 -12.66
C LEU A 74 11.29 18.07 -11.14
N ALA A 75 10.80 16.93 -10.65
CA ALA A 75 10.76 16.62 -9.22
C ALA A 75 12.18 16.60 -8.62
N MET A 76 13.15 16.02 -9.33
CA MET A 76 14.55 15.96 -8.92
C MET A 76 15.24 17.33 -8.95
N ALA A 77 14.95 18.15 -9.96
CA ALA A 77 15.44 19.52 -10.07
C ALA A 77 14.87 20.41 -8.96
N VAL A 78 13.60 20.24 -8.63
CA VAL A 78 12.97 20.91 -7.47
C VAL A 78 13.61 20.40 -6.18
N TYR A 79 13.74 19.08 -6.01
CA TYR A 79 14.38 18.42 -4.86
C TYR A 79 15.79 18.93 -4.57
N TYR A 80 16.71 18.76 -5.51
CA TYR A 80 18.10 19.17 -5.34
C TYR A 80 18.28 20.68 -5.42
N GLY A 81 17.56 21.35 -6.33
CA GLY A 81 17.67 22.80 -6.52
C GLY A 81 17.31 23.57 -5.25
N ILE A 82 16.19 23.23 -4.61
CA ILE A 82 15.80 23.86 -3.35
C ILE A 82 16.66 23.31 -2.19
N GLY A 83 17.03 22.03 -2.22
CA GLY A 83 17.93 21.41 -1.25
C GLY A 83 19.30 22.10 -1.16
N TRP A 84 19.82 22.64 -2.27
CA TRP A 84 21.06 23.44 -2.29
C TRP A 84 20.83 24.91 -1.97
N LEU A 85 19.68 25.48 -2.36
CA LEU A 85 19.35 26.87 -2.06
C LEU A 85 19.29 27.14 -0.55
N LYS A 86 18.80 26.16 0.24
CA LYS A 86 18.62 26.32 1.68
C LYS A 86 19.92 26.50 2.46
N PRO A 87 20.92 25.61 2.37
CA PRO A 87 22.21 25.81 3.01
C PRO A 87 22.92 27.08 2.52
N ALA A 88 22.73 27.45 1.25
CA ALA A 88 23.39 28.61 0.65
C ALA A 88 22.79 29.96 1.08
N LEU A 89 21.47 30.04 1.30
CA LEU A 89 20.74 31.30 1.52
C LEU A 89 20.18 31.46 2.94
N GLY A 90 20.22 30.42 3.78
CA GLY A 90 19.72 30.48 5.17
C GLY A 90 18.27 30.96 5.24
N ASP A 91 18.01 31.97 6.09
CA ASP A 91 16.66 32.53 6.30
C ASP A 91 16.05 33.19 5.05
N ALA A 92 16.89 33.60 4.08
CA ALA A 92 16.41 34.17 2.83
C ALA A 92 15.87 33.11 1.86
N ALA A 93 16.14 31.82 2.09
CA ALA A 93 15.73 30.75 1.19
C ALA A 93 14.21 30.72 0.98
N THR A 94 13.41 30.90 2.05
CA THR A 94 11.94 30.89 1.97
C THR A 94 11.41 31.99 1.05
N TRP A 95 11.99 33.20 1.12
CA TRP A 95 11.61 34.32 0.27
C TRP A 95 11.99 34.09 -1.19
N VAL A 96 13.19 33.56 -1.43
CA VAL A 96 13.66 33.25 -2.78
C VAL A 96 12.84 32.13 -3.43
N ILE A 97 12.52 31.08 -2.69
CA ILE A 97 11.65 29.98 -3.16
C ILE A 97 10.25 30.51 -3.49
N SER A 98 9.70 31.38 -2.64
CA SER A 98 8.38 31.99 -2.87
C SER A 98 8.37 32.86 -4.13
N ALA A 99 9.43 33.65 -4.35
CA ALA A 99 9.59 34.45 -5.56
C ALA A 99 9.74 33.57 -6.80
N LEU A 100 10.53 32.49 -6.74
CA LEU A 100 10.69 31.53 -7.83
C LEU A 100 9.36 30.83 -8.15
N LEU A 101 8.62 30.40 -7.12
CA LEU A 101 7.29 29.81 -7.27
C LEU A 101 6.31 30.78 -7.94
N LEU A 102 6.35 32.06 -7.58
CA LEU A 102 5.54 33.11 -8.22
C LEU A 102 5.91 33.29 -9.69
N ILE A 103 7.20 33.31 -10.03
CA ILE A 103 7.68 33.40 -11.42
C ILE A 103 7.18 32.19 -12.22
N VAL A 104 7.33 30.98 -11.68
CA VAL A 104 6.86 29.75 -12.32
C VAL A 104 5.34 29.79 -12.50
N TYR A 105 4.59 30.23 -11.49
CA TYR A 105 3.14 30.40 -11.59
C TYR A 105 2.74 31.35 -12.72
N VAL A 106 3.32 32.55 -12.77
CA VAL A 106 3.01 33.53 -13.82
C VAL A 106 3.38 32.98 -15.21
N ALA A 107 4.50 32.28 -15.33
CA ALA A 107 4.90 31.63 -16.58
C ALA A 107 3.91 30.54 -17.02
N LEU A 108 3.41 29.72 -16.08
CA LEU A 108 2.42 28.68 -16.37
C LEU A 108 1.07 29.28 -16.79
N VAL A 109 0.61 30.34 -16.12
CA VAL A 109 -0.61 31.06 -16.52
C VAL A 109 -0.44 31.71 -17.88
N TRP A 110 0.72 32.29 -18.18
CA TRP A 110 1.02 32.82 -19.51
C TRP A 110 0.98 31.74 -20.59
N VAL A 111 1.56 30.55 -20.35
CA VAL A 111 1.44 29.42 -21.29
C VAL A 111 -0.02 28.98 -21.44
N GLY A 112 -0.75 28.83 -20.33
CA GLY A 112 -2.16 28.42 -20.33
C GLY A 112 -3.07 29.41 -21.08
N SER A 113 -2.73 30.71 -21.05
CA SER A 113 -3.52 31.77 -21.69
C SER A 113 -3.60 31.63 -23.21
N ARG A 114 -2.62 30.93 -23.81
CA ARG A 114 -2.53 30.65 -25.25
C ARG A 114 -3.47 29.54 -25.72
N TYR A 115 -4.07 28.81 -24.79
CA TYR A 115 -5.03 27.75 -25.07
C TYR A 115 -6.45 28.25 -24.80
N PRO A 116 -7.47 27.75 -25.53
CA PRO A 116 -8.86 28.10 -25.29
C PRO A 116 -9.27 27.73 -23.86
N GLU A 117 -10.23 28.48 -23.34
CA GLU A 117 -10.84 28.16 -22.04
C GLU A 117 -11.60 26.83 -22.15
N LEU A 118 -11.54 26.02 -21.10
CA LEU A 118 -12.25 24.74 -21.08
C LEU A 118 -13.72 25.01 -20.82
N GLU A 119 -14.56 24.66 -21.78
CA GLU A 119 -16.01 24.66 -21.61
C GLU A 119 -16.45 23.37 -20.91
N ILE A 120 -17.47 23.47 -20.06
CA ILE A 120 -18.08 22.30 -19.43
C ILE A 120 -18.94 21.60 -20.50
N ASP A 121 -18.59 20.37 -20.84
CA ASP A 121 -19.35 19.55 -21.79
C ASP A 121 -20.79 19.32 -21.26
N ASP A 122 -21.78 19.31 -22.17
CA ASP A 122 -23.17 18.95 -21.83
C ASP A 122 -23.25 17.48 -21.39
N PRO A 123 -23.68 17.18 -20.14
CA PRO A 123 -23.79 15.81 -19.63
C PRO A 123 -24.70 14.89 -20.44
N ASN A 124 -25.61 15.45 -21.24
CA ASN A 124 -26.57 14.69 -22.04
C ASN A 124 -26.17 14.53 -23.51
N ALA A 125 -25.08 15.17 -23.94
CA ALA A 125 -24.63 15.07 -25.33
C ALA A 125 -23.99 13.69 -25.60
N PRO A 126 -24.26 13.06 -26.75
CA PRO A 126 -23.63 11.80 -27.10
C PRO A 126 -22.12 11.99 -27.27
N VAL A 127 -21.32 11.17 -26.59
CA VAL A 127 -19.85 11.20 -26.66
C VAL A 127 -19.39 10.59 -27.98
N ILE A 128 -19.43 11.39 -29.06
CA ILE A 128 -19.11 10.94 -30.43
C ILE A 128 -17.60 11.01 -30.71
N ARG A 129 -16.85 11.84 -29.98
CA ARG A 129 -15.40 12.03 -30.17
C ARG A 129 -14.69 12.20 -28.83
N LEU A 130 -13.46 11.70 -28.77
CA LEU A 130 -12.58 11.91 -27.63
C LEU A 130 -12.10 13.37 -27.59
N PRO A 131 -12.14 14.05 -26.43
CA PRO A 131 -11.54 15.37 -26.28
C PRO A 131 -10.02 15.29 -26.48
N GLU A 132 -9.43 16.36 -27.01
CA GLU A 132 -7.99 16.42 -27.22
C GLU A 132 -7.25 16.61 -25.89
N VAL A 133 -6.51 15.58 -25.46
CA VAL A 133 -5.78 15.58 -24.17
C VAL A 133 -4.77 16.75 -24.06
N GLY A 134 -4.12 17.12 -25.15
CA GLY A 134 -3.04 18.10 -25.16
C GLY A 134 -3.48 19.51 -24.74
N PRO A 135 -4.44 20.13 -25.44
CA PRO A 135 -4.99 21.45 -25.07
C PRO A 135 -5.55 21.50 -23.65
N THR A 136 -6.27 20.45 -23.22
CA THR A 136 -6.88 20.38 -21.89
C THR A 136 -5.87 20.36 -20.76
N VAL A 137 -4.79 19.59 -20.89
CA VAL A 137 -3.73 19.58 -19.86
C VAL A 137 -3.00 20.91 -19.81
N LYS A 138 -2.75 21.52 -20.97
CA LYS A 138 -1.96 22.76 -21.08
C LYS A 138 -2.69 24.01 -20.56
N SER A 139 -4.02 24.04 -20.60
CA SER A 139 -4.81 25.14 -20.03
C SER A 139 -4.86 25.12 -18.49
N GLY A 140 -4.61 23.95 -17.86
CA GLY A 140 -4.70 23.76 -16.40
C GLY A 140 -3.37 23.52 -15.66
N LEU A 141 -2.21 23.71 -16.30
CA LEU A 141 -0.90 23.35 -15.72
C LEU A 141 -0.60 24.03 -14.37
N HIS A 142 -1.08 25.26 -14.16
CA HIS A 142 -0.86 26.00 -12.92
C HIS A 142 -1.50 25.34 -11.69
N PHE A 143 -2.52 24.49 -11.86
CA PHE A 143 -3.12 23.71 -10.76
C PHE A 143 -2.23 22.57 -10.25
N ILE A 144 -1.14 22.24 -10.95
CA ILE A 144 -0.16 21.26 -10.47
C ILE A 144 0.72 21.85 -9.35
N LEU A 145 0.90 23.18 -9.30
CA LEU A 145 1.80 23.81 -8.32
C LEU A 145 1.43 23.51 -6.87
N PRO A 146 0.16 23.56 -6.44
CA PRO A 146 -0.19 23.22 -5.06
C PRO A 146 0.06 21.77 -4.71
N VAL A 147 -0.05 20.85 -5.67
CA VAL A 147 0.35 19.46 -5.48
C VAL A 147 1.87 19.35 -5.30
N ILE A 148 2.66 20.09 -6.07
CA ILE A 148 4.12 20.14 -5.90
C ILE A 148 4.47 20.68 -4.52
N VAL A 149 3.85 21.77 -4.07
CA VAL A 149 4.09 22.35 -2.74
C VAL A 149 3.67 21.38 -1.63
N LEU A 150 2.53 20.69 -1.77
CA LEU A 150 2.09 19.67 -0.82
C LEU A 150 3.12 18.55 -0.69
N VAL A 151 3.55 17.99 -1.82
CA VAL A 151 4.53 16.89 -1.87
C VAL A 151 5.90 17.37 -1.36
N TRP A 152 6.29 18.60 -1.67
CA TRP A 152 7.52 19.23 -1.16
C TRP A 152 7.53 19.30 0.37
N CYS A 153 6.50 19.93 0.95
CA CYS A 153 6.37 20.10 2.39
C CYS A 153 6.37 18.76 3.13
N LEU A 154 5.76 17.73 2.53
CA LEU A 154 5.71 16.38 3.11
C LEU A 154 7.02 15.61 2.96
N MET A 155 7.57 15.53 1.75
CA MET A 155 8.67 14.62 1.44
C MET A 155 10.05 15.21 1.73
N VAL A 156 10.21 16.53 1.53
CA VAL A 156 11.50 17.19 1.64
C VAL A 156 11.65 17.90 2.97
N GLU A 157 10.68 18.76 3.29
CA GLU A 157 10.69 19.49 4.57
C GLU A 157 10.28 18.61 5.75
N ARG A 158 9.65 17.45 5.47
CA ARG A 158 9.12 16.53 6.49
C ARG A 158 8.22 17.26 7.49
N LEU A 159 7.50 18.28 7.04
CA LEU A 159 6.50 18.96 7.84
C LEU A 159 5.36 18.01 8.15
N SER A 160 4.62 18.31 9.21
CA SER A 160 3.42 17.54 9.52
C SER A 160 2.43 17.60 8.34
N PRO A 161 1.63 16.54 8.14
CA PRO A 161 0.62 16.52 7.07
C PRO A 161 -0.32 17.72 7.09
N GLY A 162 -0.74 18.16 8.28
CA GLY A 162 -1.60 19.32 8.44
C GLY A 162 -0.96 20.62 7.93
N LEU A 163 0.31 20.87 8.29
CA LEU A 163 1.03 22.06 7.82
C LEU A 163 1.25 22.04 6.30
N SER A 164 1.54 20.86 5.74
CA SER A 164 1.73 20.70 4.31
C SER A 164 0.44 20.99 3.52
N ALA A 165 -0.71 20.47 4.01
CA ALA A 165 -2.02 20.75 3.44
C ALA A 165 -2.42 22.22 3.54
N PHE A 166 -2.05 22.89 4.64
CA PHE A 166 -2.26 24.33 4.82
C PHE A 166 -1.57 25.15 3.74
N TRP A 167 -0.27 24.95 3.52
CA TRP A 167 0.50 25.71 2.51
C TRP A 167 0.01 25.46 1.07
N ALA A 168 -0.33 24.22 0.74
CA ALA A 168 -0.93 23.90 -0.56
C ALA A 168 -2.28 24.61 -0.74
N SER A 169 -3.11 24.66 0.30
CA SER A 169 -4.40 25.35 0.27
C SER A 169 -4.24 26.87 0.12
N VAL A 170 -3.27 27.48 0.81
CA VAL A 170 -2.95 28.91 0.65
C VAL A 170 -2.55 29.23 -0.79
N LEU A 171 -1.72 28.38 -1.41
CA LEU A 171 -1.35 28.56 -2.81
C LEU A 171 -2.55 28.38 -3.75
N MET A 172 -3.43 27.39 -3.52
CA MET A 172 -4.67 27.24 -4.28
C MET A 172 -5.56 28.49 -4.19
N MET A 173 -5.71 29.06 -2.99
CA MET A 173 -6.49 30.30 -2.79
C MET A 173 -5.87 31.46 -3.58
N PHE A 174 -4.55 31.60 -3.53
CA PHE A 174 -3.83 32.61 -4.31
C PHE A 174 -4.05 32.43 -5.83
N ILE A 175 -3.98 31.19 -6.32
CA ILE A 175 -4.21 30.85 -7.73
C ILE A 175 -5.64 31.20 -8.15
N LEU A 176 -6.66 30.80 -7.39
CA LEU A 176 -8.07 31.07 -7.72
C LEU A 176 -8.36 32.57 -7.83
N LEU A 177 -7.78 33.38 -6.94
CA LEU A 177 -7.94 34.83 -6.94
C LEU A 177 -7.22 35.52 -8.11
N THR A 178 -6.08 34.99 -8.56
CA THR A 178 -5.20 35.68 -9.51
C THR A 178 -5.23 35.13 -10.93
N GLN A 179 -5.65 33.88 -11.14
CA GLN A 179 -5.58 33.21 -12.46
C GLN A 179 -6.43 33.91 -13.52
N ARG A 180 -7.70 34.24 -13.21
CA ARG A 180 -8.63 34.83 -14.18
C ARG A 180 -8.24 36.27 -14.54
N PRO A 181 -7.88 37.15 -13.57
CA PRO A 181 -7.31 38.46 -13.88
C PRO A 181 -6.05 38.38 -14.75
N LEU A 182 -5.15 37.44 -14.47
CA LEU A 182 -3.93 37.24 -15.27
C LEU A 182 -4.24 36.73 -16.68
N PHE A 183 -5.20 35.81 -16.84
CA PHE A 183 -5.66 35.39 -18.16
C PHE A 183 -6.25 36.54 -18.97
N ALA A 184 -7.08 37.39 -18.36
CA ALA A 184 -7.62 38.58 -19.02
C ALA A 184 -6.50 39.54 -19.45
N LEU A 185 -5.51 39.76 -18.59
CA LEU A 185 -4.35 40.60 -18.90
C LEU A 185 -3.55 40.04 -20.08
N PHE A 186 -3.20 38.75 -20.07
CA PHE A 186 -2.41 38.13 -21.13
C PHE A 186 -3.17 37.94 -22.44
N ARG A 187 -4.51 37.80 -22.39
CA ARG A 187 -5.38 37.74 -23.57
C ARG A 187 -5.80 39.12 -24.09
N GLY A 188 -5.39 40.21 -23.45
CA GLY A 188 -5.75 41.58 -23.84
C GLY A 188 -7.25 41.91 -23.67
N GLN A 189 -7.93 41.26 -22.74
CA GLN A 189 -9.36 41.47 -22.47
C GLN A 189 -9.55 42.66 -21.52
N SER A 190 -10.55 43.50 -21.78
CA SER A 190 -10.86 44.70 -20.98
C SER A 190 -11.65 44.42 -19.69
N ASP A 191 -12.07 43.17 -19.45
CA ASP A 191 -12.95 42.78 -18.35
C ASP A 191 -12.21 42.44 -17.04
N PHE A 192 -11.07 43.08 -16.77
CA PHE A 192 -10.20 42.74 -15.62
C PHE A 192 -10.95 42.78 -14.28
N GLY A 193 -11.76 43.82 -14.06
CA GLY A 193 -12.52 43.99 -12.81
C GLY A 193 -13.55 42.88 -12.57
N ALA A 194 -14.29 42.45 -13.61
CA ALA A 194 -15.24 41.37 -13.42
C ALA A 194 -14.55 40.02 -13.25
N GLN A 195 -13.37 39.81 -13.87
CA GLN A 195 -12.59 38.59 -13.67
C GLN A 195 -12.03 38.46 -12.24
N VAL A 196 -11.63 39.57 -11.61
CA VAL A 196 -11.27 39.59 -10.18
C VAL A 196 -12.47 39.18 -9.32
N ARG A 197 -13.65 39.77 -9.59
CA ARG A 197 -14.88 39.43 -8.87
C ARG A 197 -15.28 37.96 -9.05
N ARG A 198 -15.17 37.43 -10.27
CA ARG A 198 -15.41 36.01 -10.55
C ARG A 198 -14.44 35.11 -9.79
N GLY A 199 -13.14 35.42 -9.77
CA GLY A 199 -12.15 34.65 -8.99
C GLY A 199 -12.47 34.65 -7.48
N GLY A 200 -12.93 35.78 -6.94
CA GLY A 200 -13.41 35.86 -5.55
C GLY A 200 -14.66 35.02 -5.30
N ASN A 201 -15.63 35.02 -6.23
CA ASN A 201 -16.81 34.18 -6.15
C ASN A 201 -16.45 32.68 -6.23
N ASP A 202 -15.55 32.30 -7.14
CA ASP A 202 -15.06 30.91 -7.28
C ASP A 202 -14.37 30.45 -6.00
N LEU A 203 -13.56 31.31 -5.36
CA LEU A 203 -12.95 31.01 -4.06
C LEU A 203 -14.02 30.80 -2.98
N LEU A 204 -15.00 31.70 -2.89
CA LEU A 204 -16.07 31.61 -1.90
C LEU A 204 -16.91 30.35 -2.10
N GLU A 205 -17.27 30.03 -3.33
CA GLU A 205 -17.96 28.79 -3.68
C GLU A 205 -17.11 27.56 -3.35
N GLY A 206 -15.81 27.58 -3.68
CA GLY A 206 -14.86 26.53 -3.34
C GLY A 206 -14.75 26.30 -1.83
N LEU A 207 -14.72 27.37 -1.02
CA LEU A 207 -14.73 27.28 0.45
C LEU A 207 -16.05 26.70 0.98
N ILE A 208 -17.20 27.09 0.41
CA ILE A 208 -18.51 26.54 0.78
C ILE A 208 -18.58 25.04 0.45
N VAL A 209 -18.16 24.64 -0.74
CA VAL A 209 -18.13 23.23 -1.17
C VAL A 209 -17.19 22.43 -0.28
N GLY A 210 -15.99 22.97 0.02
CA GLY A 210 -15.05 22.37 0.97
C GLY A 210 -15.66 22.17 2.36
N ALA A 211 -16.32 23.18 2.91
CA ALA A 211 -17.00 23.10 4.20
C ALA A 211 -18.12 22.06 4.19
N ARG A 212 -18.97 22.03 3.15
CA ARG A 212 -20.05 21.04 3.00
C ARG A 212 -19.52 19.61 2.92
N ASN A 213 -18.48 19.39 2.14
CA ASN A 213 -17.83 18.09 2.03
C ASN A 213 -17.18 17.65 3.36
N MET A 214 -16.73 18.60 4.18
CA MET A 214 -16.14 18.32 5.49
C MET A 214 -17.16 17.88 6.54
N ILE A 215 -18.44 18.28 6.43
CA ILE A 215 -19.47 17.89 7.41
C ILE A 215 -19.56 16.36 7.53
N GLY A 216 -19.65 15.66 6.39
CA GLY A 216 -19.76 14.19 6.37
C GLY A 216 -18.51 13.50 6.93
N ILE A 217 -17.32 14.00 6.57
CA ILE A 217 -16.05 13.46 7.07
C ILE A 217 -15.94 13.70 8.59
N GLY A 218 -16.25 14.91 9.05
CA GLY A 218 -16.18 15.31 10.45
C GLY A 218 -17.06 14.44 11.36
N ILE A 219 -18.32 14.23 10.98
CA ILE A 219 -19.24 13.33 11.71
C ILE A 219 -18.68 11.91 11.75
N ALA A 220 -18.27 11.36 10.60
CA ALA A 220 -17.73 10.01 10.54
C ALA A 220 -16.47 9.84 11.40
N THR A 221 -15.55 10.82 11.40
CA THR A 221 -14.34 10.78 12.23
C THR A 221 -14.64 10.95 13.72
N ALA A 222 -15.61 11.79 14.09
CA ALA A 222 -16.02 11.95 15.49
C ALA A 222 -16.63 10.64 16.03
N THR A 223 -17.51 10.01 15.26
CA THR A 223 -18.09 8.71 15.61
C THR A 223 -17.02 7.61 15.66
N ALA A 224 -16.11 7.57 14.68
CA ALA A 224 -14.98 6.65 14.71
C ALA A 224 -14.14 6.83 15.98
N GLY A 225 -13.82 8.07 16.37
CA GLY A 225 -13.09 8.36 17.61
C GLY A 225 -13.79 7.87 18.88
N VAL A 226 -15.12 8.00 18.96
CA VAL A 226 -15.90 7.43 20.07
C VAL A 226 -15.81 5.90 20.08
N ILE A 227 -15.89 5.24 18.92
CA ILE A 227 -15.72 3.79 18.80
C ILE A 227 -14.33 3.38 19.27
N VAL A 228 -13.27 4.02 18.76
CA VAL A 228 -11.88 3.71 19.13
C VAL A 228 -11.66 3.93 20.63
N GLY A 229 -12.14 5.05 21.19
CA GLY A 229 -12.05 5.33 22.62
C GLY A 229 -12.77 4.29 23.49
N ALA A 230 -13.99 3.91 23.10
CA ALA A 230 -14.74 2.87 23.80
C ALA A 230 -14.02 1.51 23.73
N VAL A 231 -13.51 1.12 22.56
CA VAL A 231 -12.83 -0.18 22.41
C VAL A 231 -11.50 -0.21 23.14
N SER A 232 -10.71 0.86 23.04
CA SER A 232 -9.44 1.00 23.75
C SER A 232 -9.62 0.86 25.26
N GLN A 233 -10.71 1.40 25.84
CA GLN A 233 -10.97 1.30 27.28
C GLN A 233 -11.68 0.01 27.72
N THR A 234 -12.45 -0.65 26.83
CA THR A 234 -13.22 -1.86 27.18
C THR A 234 -12.49 -3.16 26.92
N GLY A 235 -11.34 -3.12 26.22
CA GLY A 235 -10.60 -4.33 25.85
C GLY A 235 -11.28 -5.16 24.77
N VAL A 236 -12.25 -4.59 24.02
CA VAL A 236 -12.95 -5.29 22.91
C VAL A 236 -11.96 -5.82 21.86
N GLY A 237 -10.81 -5.17 21.66
CA GLY A 237 -9.75 -5.68 20.79
C GLY A 237 -9.23 -7.06 21.22
N LEU A 238 -9.11 -7.30 22.52
CA LEU A 238 -8.73 -8.62 23.06
C LEU A 238 -9.83 -9.65 22.83
N VAL A 239 -11.10 -9.27 23.03
CA VAL A 239 -12.23 -10.18 22.76
C VAL A 239 -12.31 -10.54 21.28
N LEU A 240 -12.04 -9.60 20.38
CA LEU A 240 -11.94 -9.87 18.95
C LEU A 240 -10.75 -10.78 18.63
N ALA A 241 -9.62 -10.62 19.32
CA ALA A 241 -8.49 -11.53 19.19
C ALA A 241 -8.86 -12.95 19.63
N ASP A 242 -9.46 -13.11 20.82
CA ASP A 242 -9.92 -14.41 21.33
C ASP A 242 -10.92 -15.08 20.38
N LEU A 243 -11.88 -14.31 19.83
CA LEU A 243 -12.84 -14.81 18.85
C LEU A 243 -12.15 -15.31 17.58
N VAL A 244 -11.20 -14.53 17.06
CA VAL A 244 -10.44 -14.92 15.85
C VAL A 244 -9.55 -16.12 16.15
N GLU A 245 -8.91 -16.18 17.31
CA GLU A 245 -8.08 -17.32 17.74
C GLU A 245 -8.89 -18.61 17.76
N ILE A 246 -10.01 -18.63 18.49
CA ILE A 246 -10.90 -19.78 18.63
C ILE A 246 -11.39 -20.26 17.26
N LEU A 247 -11.84 -19.32 16.41
CA LEU A 247 -12.34 -19.67 15.08
C LEU A 247 -11.22 -20.09 14.11
N SER A 248 -10.02 -19.56 14.30
CA SER A 248 -8.86 -19.90 13.48
C SER A 248 -8.24 -21.25 13.83
N LEU A 249 -8.54 -21.80 15.02
CA LEU A 249 -7.96 -23.05 15.53
C LEU A 249 -6.42 -23.06 15.48
N GLY A 250 -5.79 -21.90 15.72
CA GLY A 250 -4.34 -21.72 15.61
C GLY A 250 -3.80 -21.66 14.17
N ASN A 251 -4.67 -21.65 13.14
CA ASN A 251 -4.25 -21.53 11.75
C ASN A 251 -4.11 -20.07 11.33
N ILE A 252 -2.87 -19.64 11.08
CA ILE A 252 -2.50 -18.28 10.68
C ILE A 252 -3.28 -17.81 9.44
N LEU A 253 -3.43 -18.66 8.42
CA LEU A 253 -4.13 -18.27 7.20
C LEU A 253 -5.61 -18.04 7.48
N LEU A 254 -6.23 -18.89 8.30
CA LEU A 254 -7.62 -18.73 8.70
C LEU A 254 -7.82 -17.48 9.55
N MET A 255 -6.90 -17.18 10.46
CA MET A 255 -6.87 -15.93 11.24
C MET A 255 -6.84 -14.70 10.32
N LEU A 256 -5.93 -14.67 9.33
CA LEU A 256 -5.87 -13.57 8.36
C LEU A 256 -7.15 -13.46 7.51
N VAL A 257 -7.76 -14.58 7.11
CA VAL A 257 -9.02 -14.58 6.35
C VAL A 257 -10.17 -14.05 7.20
N LEU A 258 -10.28 -14.47 8.47
CA LEU A 258 -11.29 -13.98 9.40
C LEU A 258 -11.12 -12.49 9.65
N THR A 259 -9.89 -12.03 9.89
CA THR A 259 -9.59 -10.61 10.07
C THR A 259 -9.87 -9.79 8.82
N ALA A 260 -9.62 -10.34 7.62
CA ALA A 260 -9.99 -9.70 6.36
C ALA A 260 -11.52 -9.55 6.22
N VAL A 261 -12.28 -10.59 6.57
CA VAL A 261 -13.76 -10.54 6.55
C VAL A 261 -14.29 -9.53 7.58
N LEU A 262 -13.76 -9.52 8.80
CA LEU A 262 -14.11 -8.53 9.82
C LEU A 262 -13.77 -7.10 9.35
N SER A 263 -12.63 -6.92 8.67
CA SER A 263 -12.24 -5.63 8.09
C SER A 263 -13.23 -5.15 7.03
N LEU A 264 -13.69 -6.05 6.16
CA LEU A 264 -14.73 -5.76 5.16
C LEU A 264 -16.05 -5.38 5.83
N ILE A 265 -16.46 -6.12 6.87
CA ILE A 265 -17.73 -5.86 7.58
C ILE A 265 -17.71 -4.52 8.30
N LEU A 266 -16.65 -4.26 9.06
CA LEU A 266 -16.50 -3.04 9.84
C LEU A 266 -16.30 -1.80 8.95
N GLY A 267 -15.66 -1.95 7.79
CA GLY A 267 -15.39 -0.86 6.87
C GLY A 267 -16.59 -0.41 6.04
N MET A 268 -17.63 -1.24 5.90
CA MET A 268 -18.76 -0.96 5.00
C MET A 268 -19.50 0.33 5.37
N GLY A 269 -19.60 1.25 4.41
CA GLY A 269 -20.39 2.49 4.56
C GLY A 269 -19.65 3.63 5.25
N LEU A 270 -18.40 3.43 5.64
CA LEU A 270 -17.56 4.45 6.27
C LEU A 270 -16.69 5.15 5.22
N PRO A 271 -16.52 6.48 5.26
CA PRO A 271 -15.51 7.15 4.47
C PRO A 271 -14.11 6.56 4.74
N THR A 272 -13.28 6.40 3.70
CA THR A 272 -11.94 5.76 3.79
C THR A 272 -11.09 6.17 5.00
N THR A 273 -11.10 7.44 5.40
CA THR A 273 -10.39 7.92 6.59
C THR A 273 -10.99 7.35 7.90
N ALA A 274 -12.31 7.44 8.07
CA ALA A 274 -13.00 6.92 9.25
C ALA A 274 -12.94 5.38 9.31
N ASN A 275 -13.08 4.74 8.16
CA ASN A 275 -12.89 3.30 7.97
C ASN A 275 -11.51 2.87 8.48
N TYR A 276 -10.43 3.51 8.00
CA TYR A 276 -9.09 3.19 8.46
C TYR A 276 -8.91 3.36 9.97
N ILE A 277 -9.43 4.44 10.57
CA ILE A 277 -9.36 4.67 12.02
C ILE A 277 -9.99 3.49 12.78
N VAL A 278 -11.23 3.14 12.43
CA VAL A 278 -11.98 2.05 13.09
C VAL A 278 -11.27 0.71 12.86
N VAL A 279 -11.04 0.33 11.60
CA VAL A 279 -10.52 -1.01 11.28
C VAL A 279 -9.10 -1.20 11.81
N SER A 280 -8.21 -0.20 11.68
CA SER A 280 -6.84 -0.34 12.18
C SER A 280 -6.77 -0.41 13.70
N SER A 281 -7.56 0.40 14.43
CA SER A 281 -7.55 0.35 15.91
C SER A 281 -8.08 -0.98 16.47
N LEU A 282 -8.96 -1.67 15.74
CA LEU A 282 -9.63 -2.88 16.20
C LEU A 282 -8.90 -4.14 15.75
N LEU A 283 -8.46 -4.19 14.50
CA LEU A 283 -7.99 -5.42 13.87
C LEU A 283 -6.48 -5.49 13.68
N ALA A 284 -5.76 -4.36 13.68
CA ALA A 284 -4.30 -4.42 13.64
C ALA A 284 -3.72 -5.11 14.89
N PRO A 285 -4.16 -4.81 16.12
CA PRO A 285 -3.69 -5.51 17.31
C PRO A 285 -3.96 -7.02 17.26
N VAL A 286 -5.11 -7.42 16.71
CA VAL A 286 -5.47 -8.84 16.55
C VAL A 286 -4.45 -9.59 15.70
N ILE A 287 -4.05 -9.03 14.55
CA ILE A 287 -3.04 -9.68 13.69
C ILE A 287 -1.67 -9.72 14.36
N VAL A 288 -1.28 -8.65 15.06
CA VAL A 288 0.01 -8.60 15.77
C VAL A 288 0.05 -9.65 16.87
N THR A 289 -0.93 -9.66 17.78
CA THR A 289 -0.97 -10.58 18.91
C THR A 289 -1.06 -12.04 18.49
N LEU A 290 -1.99 -12.38 17.59
CA LEU A 290 -2.15 -13.76 17.12
C LEU A 290 -1.01 -14.21 16.19
N GLY A 291 -0.43 -13.26 15.44
CA GLY A 291 0.75 -13.48 14.62
C GLY A 291 1.95 -13.88 15.47
N GLU A 292 2.25 -13.11 16.52
CA GLU A 292 3.33 -13.39 17.48
C GLU A 292 3.15 -14.75 18.18
N GLN A 293 1.93 -15.09 18.59
CA GLN A 293 1.60 -16.40 19.17
C GLN A 293 1.83 -17.56 18.21
N SER A 294 1.59 -17.34 16.92
CA SER A 294 1.72 -18.37 15.88
C SER A 294 3.10 -18.38 15.21
N GLY A 295 4.07 -17.62 15.71
CA GLY A 295 5.43 -17.54 15.15
C GLY A 295 5.54 -16.75 13.84
N LEU A 296 4.54 -15.92 13.52
CA LEU A 296 4.56 -14.99 12.40
C LEU A 296 4.73 -13.55 12.91
N ILE A 297 5.98 -13.10 12.95
CA ILE A 297 6.31 -11.71 13.26
C ILE A 297 6.20 -10.89 11.98
N VAL A 298 5.20 -10.02 11.93
CA VAL A 298 4.89 -9.19 10.77
C VAL A 298 5.23 -7.73 11.11
N PRO A 299 5.94 -7.00 10.23
CA PRO A 299 6.15 -5.57 10.41
C PRO A 299 4.81 -4.83 10.58
N LEU A 300 4.74 -3.91 11.54
CA LEU A 300 3.52 -3.13 11.82
C LEU A 300 2.93 -2.49 10.56
N ILE A 301 3.78 -1.95 9.66
CA ILE A 301 3.30 -1.36 8.41
C ILE A 301 2.59 -2.38 7.50
N ALA A 302 3.03 -3.64 7.47
CA ALA A 302 2.34 -4.70 6.73
C ALA A 302 0.95 -4.94 7.32
N VAL A 303 0.84 -5.01 8.65
CA VAL A 303 -0.46 -5.19 9.33
C VAL A 303 -1.41 -4.03 9.03
N HIS A 304 -0.93 -2.79 9.14
CA HIS A 304 -1.74 -1.59 8.86
C HIS A 304 -2.13 -1.49 7.37
N LEU A 305 -1.24 -1.85 6.45
CA LEU A 305 -1.57 -1.96 5.03
C LEU A 305 -2.60 -3.08 4.80
N PHE A 306 -2.49 -4.21 5.47
CA PHE A 306 -3.43 -5.33 5.32
C PHE A 306 -4.85 -4.90 5.66
N VAL A 307 -5.05 -4.38 6.87
CA VAL A 307 -6.38 -3.92 7.32
C VAL A 307 -6.89 -2.75 6.48
N PHE A 308 -6.00 -1.87 6.01
CA PHE A 308 -6.37 -0.78 5.12
C PHE A 308 -6.86 -1.26 3.75
N PHE A 309 -6.19 -2.26 3.15
CA PHE A 309 -6.59 -2.83 1.86
C PHE A 309 -7.99 -3.47 1.91
N PHE A 310 -8.30 -4.18 3.00
CA PHE A 310 -9.65 -4.73 3.18
C PHE A 310 -10.66 -3.65 3.57
N GLY A 311 -10.26 -2.67 4.37
CA GLY A 311 -11.07 -1.50 4.67
C GLY A 311 -11.54 -0.80 3.39
N ILE A 312 -10.63 -0.41 2.49
CA ILE A 312 -11.01 0.25 1.23
C ILE A 312 -11.80 -0.67 0.28
N MET A 313 -11.61 -1.99 0.38
CA MET A 313 -12.39 -2.94 -0.40
C MET A 313 -13.85 -3.05 0.09
N ALA A 314 -14.11 -2.71 1.36
CA ALA A 314 -15.46 -2.64 1.88
C ALA A 314 -16.34 -1.64 1.09
N ASP A 315 -15.75 -0.55 0.62
CA ASP A 315 -16.46 0.51 -0.13
C ASP A 315 -16.98 0.05 -1.49
N VAL A 316 -16.42 -1.02 -2.06
CA VAL A 316 -16.88 -1.65 -3.32
C VAL A 316 -17.74 -2.89 -3.08
N THR A 317 -17.93 -3.29 -1.82
CA THR A 317 -18.65 -4.52 -1.44
C THR A 317 -20.17 -4.26 -1.38
N PRO A 318 -21.01 -5.07 -2.04
CA PRO A 318 -22.46 -5.01 -1.88
C PRO A 318 -22.87 -5.27 -0.41
N PRO A 319 -23.87 -4.56 0.14
CA PRO A 319 -24.83 -3.69 -0.53
C PRO A 319 -24.43 -2.20 -0.66
N VAL A 320 -23.26 -1.78 -0.14
CA VAL A 320 -22.90 -0.36 -0.01
C VAL A 320 -22.29 0.24 -1.29
N GLY A 321 -21.36 -0.48 -1.93
CA GLY A 321 -20.77 -0.24 -3.25
C GLY A 321 -20.95 1.13 -3.95
N LEU A 322 -20.65 2.28 -3.33
CA LEU A 322 -21.04 3.62 -3.83
C LEU A 322 -20.54 3.91 -5.26
N ALA A 323 -19.31 3.49 -5.56
CA ALA A 323 -18.74 3.63 -6.90
C ALA A 323 -19.53 2.83 -7.95
N SER A 324 -20.02 1.65 -7.58
CA SER A 324 -20.84 0.79 -8.44
C SER A 324 -22.23 1.38 -8.67
N PHE A 325 -22.81 2.06 -7.68
CA PHE A 325 -24.06 2.82 -7.84
C PHE A 325 -23.89 3.98 -8.82
N ALA A 326 -22.79 4.74 -8.71
CA ALA A 326 -22.48 5.81 -9.64
C ALA A 326 -22.22 5.28 -11.07
N ALA A 327 -21.45 4.20 -11.20
CA ALA A 327 -21.19 3.56 -12.48
C ALA A 327 -22.47 2.99 -13.13
N ALA A 328 -23.38 2.43 -12.33
CA ALA A 328 -24.68 1.96 -12.78
C ALA A 328 -25.56 3.12 -13.29
N ALA A 329 -25.55 4.27 -12.61
CA ALA A 329 -26.27 5.46 -13.05
C ALA A 329 -25.78 6.01 -14.40
N ILE A 330 -24.46 5.94 -14.66
CA ILE A 330 -23.86 6.35 -15.94
C ILE A 330 -24.14 5.33 -17.06
N SER A 331 -24.08 4.04 -16.75
CA SER A 331 -24.22 2.96 -17.75
C SER A 331 -25.67 2.50 -17.99
N GLY A 332 -26.62 2.92 -17.15
CA GLY A 332 -28.01 2.44 -17.16
C GLY A 332 -28.17 1.01 -16.64
N GLY A 333 -27.15 0.45 -15.96
CA GLY A 333 -27.17 -0.91 -15.41
C GLY A 333 -27.89 -1.02 -14.06
N ASP A 334 -28.16 -2.25 -13.61
CA ASP A 334 -28.64 -2.50 -12.25
C ASP A 334 -27.50 -2.26 -11.24
N PRO A 335 -27.70 -1.43 -10.19
CA PRO A 335 -26.63 -1.09 -9.27
C PRO A 335 -26.08 -2.26 -8.46
N ILE A 336 -26.94 -3.20 -8.04
CA ILE A 336 -26.52 -4.35 -7.23
C ILE A 336 -25.72 -5.33 -8.09
N ARG A 337 -26.18 -5.63 -9.30
CA ARG A 337 -25.42 -6.47 -10.25
C ARG A 337 -24.09 -5.83 -10.63
N THR A 338 -24.08 -4.52 -10.87
CA THR A 338 -22.83 -3.76 -11.13
C THR A 338 -21.88 -3.88 -9.94
N GLY A 339 -22.41 -3.78 -8.71
CA GLY A 339 -21.66 -3.98 -7.46
C GLY A 339 -21.06 -5.37 -7.33
N ILE A 340 -21.82 -6.43 -7.60
CA ILE A 340 -21.32 -7.80 -7.54
C ILE A 340 -20.19 -8.02 -8.54
N VAL A 341 -20.34 -7.54 -9.78
CA VAL A 341 -19.29 -7.66 -10.81
C VAL A 341 -18.04 -6.87 -10.40
N ALA A 342 -18.20 -5.65 -9.92
CA ALA A 342 -17.09 -4.84 -9.42
C ALA A 342 -16.34 -5.52 -8.26
N PHE A 343 -17.09 -6.11 -7.31
CA PHE A 343 -16.51 -6.84 -6.19
C PHE A 343 -15.73 -8.09 -6.63
N VAL A 344 -16.25 -8.86 -7.59
CA VAL A 344 -15.53 -10.00 -8.17
C VAL A 344 -14.23 -9.53 -8.86
N TYR A 345 -14.25 -8.37 -9.53
CA TYR A 345 -13.04 -7.78 -10.13
C TYR A 345 -12.04 -7.27 -9.08
N SER A 346 -12.51 -6.82 -7.90
CA SER A 346 -11.62 -6.41 -6.80
C SER A 346 -11.07 -7.59 -6.00
N LEU A 347 -11.68 -8.77 -6.02
CA LEU A 347 -11.21 -9.93 -5.24
C LEU A 347 -9.75 -10.30 -5.56
N ARG A 348 -9.25 -10.03 -6.77
CA ARG A 348 -7.84 -10.23 -7.09
C ARG A 348 -6.87 -9.41 -6.24
N THR A 349 -7.23 -8.17 -5.92
CA THR A 349 -6.37 -7.29 -5.12
C THR A 349 -6.44 -7.67 -3.65
N ALA A 350 -7.41 -8.50 -3.25
CA ALA A 350 -7.55 -9.04 -1.90
C ALA A 350 -6.42 -10.03 -1.55
N ILE A 351 -5.79 -10.65 -2.55
CA ILE A 351 -4.68 -11.58 -2.31
C ILE A 351 -3.40 -10.86 -1.93
N LEU A 352 -3.16 -9.69 -2.52
CA LEU A 352 -1.92 -8.94 -2.34
C LEU A 352 -1.57 -8.66 -0.86
N PRO A 353 -2.53 -8.31 0.02
CA PRO A 353 -2.33 -8.27 1.47
C PRO A 353 -1.79 -9.54 2.10
N PHE A 354 -2.36 -10.71 1.77
CA PHE A 354 -1.85 -11.98 2.29
C PHE A 354 -0.41 -12.21 1.82
N LEU A 355 -0.11 -11.85 0.58
CA LEU A 355 1.22 -12.07 0.01
C LEU A 355 2.29 -11.26 0.72
N PHE A 356 2.07 -9.97 0.95
CA PHE A 356 3.09 -9.15 1.59
C PHE A 356 3.24 -9.42 3.10
N ILE A 357 2.24 -10.04 3.74
CA ILE A 357 2.37 -10.54 5.11
C ILE A 357 3.34 -11.73 5.16
N TYR A 358 3.27 -12.65 4.20
CA TYR A 358 4.17 -13.81 4.13
C TYR A 358 5.50 -13.51 3.41
N ASN A 359 5.57 -12.43 2.64
CA ASN A 359 6.74 -12.01 1.89
C ASN A 359 6.89 -10.48 1.95
N THR A 360 7.59 -10.00 2.97
CA THR A 360 7.84 -8.58 3.23
C THR A 360 8.74 -7.92 2.17
N ASP A 361 9.38 -8.70 1.28
CA ASP A 361 10.14 -8.16 0.16
C ASP A 361 9.25 -7.36 -0.80
N LEU A 362 7.95 -7.72 -0.89
CA LEU A 362 6.95 -6.97 -1.64
C LEU A 362 6.76 -5.55 -1.10
N LEU A 363 7.13 -5.31 0.16
CA LEU A 363 7.12 -4.00 0.80
C LEU A 363 8.50 -3.33 0.78
N LEU A 364 9.50 -3.89 0.09
CA LEU A 364 10.86 -3.33 0.05
C LEU A 364 11.50 -3.17 1.45
N ILE A 365 11.17 -4.07 2.37
CA ILE A 365 11.76 -4.13 3.71
C ILE A 365 13.05 -4.95 3.62
N ASN A 366 14.19 -4.34 3.93
CA ASN A 366 15.51 -4.99 3.88
C ASN A 366 15.88 -5.59 2.50
N VAL A 367 15.42 -4.97 1.41
CA VAL A 367 15.63 -5.44 0.04
C VAL A 367 16.58 -4.52 -0.75
N ASP A 368 17.57 -5.12 -1.41
CA ASP A 368 18.45 -4.45 -2.37
C ASP A 368 17.74 -4.11 -3.69
N TRP A 369 18.25 -3.13 -4.43
CA TRP A 369 17.66 -2.69 -5.70
C TRP A 369 17.47 -3.81 -6.72
N ILE A 370 18.45 -4.71 -6.87
CA ILE A 370 18.39 -5.81 -7.85
C ILE A 370 17.30 -6.80 -7.46
N HIS A 371 17.28 -7.19 -6.18
CA HIS A 371 16.26 -8.09 -5.64
C HIS A 371 14.86 -7.48 -5.73
N GLY A 372 14.71 -6.20 -5.40
CA GLY A 372 13.45 -5.47 -5.48
C GLY A 372 12.89 -5.39 -6.91
N ILE A 373 13.75 -5.21 -7.92
CA ILE A 373 13.34 -5.28 -9.34
C ILE A 373 12.89 -6.70 -9.70
N GLY A 374 13.61 -7.72 -9.26
CA GLY A 374 13.24 -9.13 -9.45
C GLY A 374 11.87 -9.45 -8.85
N VAL A 375 11.66 -9.08 -7.59
CA VAL A 375 10.39 -9.21 -6.86
C VAL A 375 9.27 -8.49 -7.60
N PHE A 376 9.49 -7.25 -8.06
CA PHE A 376 8.49 -6.50 -8.83
C PHE A 376 8.09 -7.21 -10.13
N ILE A 377 9.05 -7.72 -10.91
CA ILE A 377 8.78 -8.41 -12.17
C ILE A 377 7.97 -9.69 -11.91
N VAL A 378 8.42 -10.52 -10.98
CA VAL A 378 7.78 -11.80 -10.66
C VAL A 378 6.39 -11.57 -10.10
N ALA A 379 6.23 -10.64 -9.17
CA ALA A 379 4.93 -10.30 -8.58
C ALA A 379 3.95 -9.71 -9.60
N THR A 380 4.44 -8.90 -10.56
CA THR A 380 3.63 -8.40 -11.67
C THR A 380 3.15 -9.56 -12.55
N ILE A 381 4.05 -10.47 -12.95
CA ILE A 381 3.68 -11.64 -13.75
C ILE A 381 2.63 -12.47 -13.00
N ALA A 382 2.89 -12.80 -11.73
CA ALA A 382 2.00 -13.60 -10.92
C ALA A 382 0.61 -12.94 -10.76
N MET A 383 0.53 -11.63 -10.57
CA MET A 383 -0.75 -10.90 -10.51
C MET A 383 -1.50 -10.91 -11.85
N LEU A 384 -0.79 -10.79 -12.97
CA LEU A 384 -1.40 -10.88 -14.29
C LEU A 384 -1.94 -12.29 -14.56
N LEU A 385 -1.21 -13.34 -14.20
CA LEU A 385 -1.67 -14.73 -14.32
C LEU A 385 -2.88 -14.99 -13.43
N PHE A 386 -2.86 -14.48 -12.19
CA PHE A 386 -4.00 -14.55 -11.28
C PHE A 386 -5.23 -13.86 -11.87
N ALA A 387 -5.07 -12.64 -12.40
CA ALA A 387 -6.15 -11.91 -13.06
C ALA A 387 -6.70 -12.66 -14.28
N ALA A 388 -5.82 -13.21 -15.13
CA ALA A 388 -6.22 -14.01 -16.29
C ALA A 388 -6.99 -15.29 -15.88
N ALA A 389 -6.55 -15.94 -14.82
CA ALA A 389 -7.21 -17.13 -14.29
C ALA A 389 -8.62 -16.82 -13.78
N MET A 390 -8.78 -15.75 -13.00
CA MET A 390 -10.06 -15.28 -12.48
C MET A 390 -11.03 -14.82 -13.57
N GLN A 391 -10.52 -14.19 -14.64
CA GLN A 391 -11.34 -13.79 -15.78
C GLN A 391 -11.71 -14.96 -16.71
N GLY A 392 -11.04 -16.11 -16.55
CA GLY A 392 -11.23 -17.26 -17.44
C GLY A 392 -10.75 -16.98 -18.87
N TYR A 393 -9.82 -16.03 -19.04
CA TYR A 393 -9.32 -15.61 -20.35
C TYR A 393 -7.86 -15.19 -20.23
N PHE A 394 -7.01 -15.69 -21.11
CA PHE A 394 -5.60 -15.28 -21.19
C PHE A 394 -5.22 -14.88 -22.63
N PHE A 395 -4.88 -15.85 -23.49
CA PHE A 395 -4.76 -15.63 -24.95
C PHE A 395 -6.00 -16.10 -25.71
N SER A 396 -6.72 -17.05 -25.13
CA SER A 396 -8.01 -17.55 -25.58
C SER A 396 -8.85 -17.85 -24.34
N ARG A 397 -10.11 -18.22 -24.54
CA ARG A 397 -10.95 -18.68 -23.42
C ARG A 397 -10.28 -19.86 -22.71
N SER A 398 -9.96 -19.67 -21.44
CA SER A 398 -9.30 -20.66 -20.60
C SER A 398 -10.26 -21.80 -20.30
N ARG A 399 -9.76 -23.03 -20.37
CA ARG A 399 -10.48 -24.18 -19.79
C ARG A 399 -10.29 -24.16 -18.27
N PHE A 400 -11.20 -24.80 -17.53
CA PHE A 400 -11.15 -24.82 -16.07
C PHE A 400 -9.78 -25.26 -15.51
N TYR A 401 -9.18 -26.31 -16.08
CA TYR A 401 -7.86 -26.78 -15.66
C TYR A 401 -6.72 -25.79 -16.01
N GLU A 402 -6.86 -25.00 -17.07
CA GLU A 402 -5.87 -23.97 -17.41
C GLU A 402 -5.94 -22.82 -16.42
N SER A 403 -7.15 -22.38 -16.05
CA SER A 403 -7.34 -21.41 -14.96
C SER A 403 -6.79 -21.95 -13.63
N ALA A 404 -7.07 -23.21 -13.28
CA ALA A 404 -6.53 -23.82 -12.07
C ALA A 404 -4.99 -23.88 -12.08
N LEU A 405 -4.37 -24.24 -13.20
CA LEU A 405 -2.92 -24.22 -13.35
C LEU A 405 -2.34 -22.80 -13.32
N LEU A 406 -3.01 -21.81 -13.90
CA LEU A 406 -2.60 -20.41 -13.81
C LEU A 406 -2.65 -19.89 -12.36
N LEU A 407 -3.67 -20.28 -11.58
CA LEU A 407 -3.74 -20.00 -10.15
C LEU A 407 -2.59 -20.67 -9.39
N LEU A 408 -2.31 -21.94 -9.69
CA LEU A 408 -1.19 -22.67 -9.08
C LEU A 408 0.15 -22.01 -9.40
N ILE A 409 0.39 -21.61 -10.65
CA ILE A 409 1.60 -20.90 -11.06
C ILE A 409 1.69 -19.56 -10.33
N ALA A 410 0.61 -18.77 -10.28
CA ALA A 410 0.60 -17.51 -9.56
C ALA A 410 0.95 -17.71 -8.07
N PHE A 411 0.35 -18.71 -7.41
CA PHE A 411 0.65 -19.05 -6.03
C PHE A 411 2.12 -19.45 -5.83
N THR A 412 2.67 -20.31 -6.68
CA THR A 412 4.08 -20.72 -6.63
C THR A 412 5.05 -19.56 -6.85
N LEU A 413 4.72 -18.62 -7.75
CA LEU A 413 5.56 -17.44 -7.98
C LEU A 413 5.54 -16.49 -6.77
N PHE A 414 4.40 -16.33 -6.09
CA PHE A 414 4.29 -15.45 -4.92
C PHE A 414 4.84 -16.04 -3.64
N ARG A 415 4.58 -17.32 -3.38
CA ARG A 415 4.98 -18.02 -2.16
C ARG A 415 5.78 -19.29 -2.50
N PRO A 416 6.95 -19.16 -3.14
CA PRO A 416 7.77 -20.33 -3.45
C PRO A 416 8.20 -21.06 -2.17
N GLY A 417 8.44 -20.32 -1.08
CA GLY A 417 8.78 -20.89 0.23
C GLY A 417 7.82 -21.98 0.70
N PHE A 418 6.51 -21.86 0.40
CA PHE A 418 5.53 -22.89 0.80
C PHE A 418 5.93 -24.30 0.34
N TRP A 419 6.43 -24.45 -0.89
CA TRP A 419 6.85 -25.76 -1.39
C TRP A 419 8.27 -26.10 -0.96
N MET A 420 9.16 -25.10 -0.82
CA MET A 420 10.53 -25.34 -0.38
C MET A 420 10.55 -25.83 1.08
N ASP A 421 9.71 -25.26 1.93
CA ASP A 421 9.58 -25.63 3.34
C ASP A 421 9.08 -27.08 3.52
N MET A 422 8.33 -27.61 2.54
CA MET A 422 7.93 -29.03 2.51
C MET A 422 9.07 -29.97 2.13
N ILE A 423 10.04 -29.49 1.35
CA ILE A 423 11.19 -30.30 0.87
C ILE A 423 12.34 -30.21 1.87
N SER A 424 12.62 -29.00 2.38
CA SER A 424 13.68 -28.67 3.32
C SER A 424 13.12 -27.69 4.35
N PRO A 425 12.82 -28.13 5.58
CA PRO A 425 12.29 -27.25 6.62
C PRO A 425 13.22 -26.05 6.90
N PRO A 426 12.69 -24.83 7.10
CA PRO A 426 13.50 -23.64 7.34
C PRO A 426 14.09 -23.57 8.74
N TYR A 427 13.54 -24.34 9.69
CA TYR A 427 13.97 -24.34 11.09
C TYR A 427 14.11 -25.77 11.60
N GLN A 428 15.13 -25.98 12.43
CA GLN A 428 15.25 -27.13 13.31
C GLN A 428 14.71 -26.77 14.68
N GLU A 429 13.84 -27.63 15.24
CA GLU A 429 13.39 -27.51 16.61
C GLU A 429 14.40 -28.17 17.55
N LEU A 430 14.92 -27.40 18.50
CA LEU A 430 15.84 -27.84 19.53
C LEU A 430 15.14 -27.88 20.89
N ALA A 431 15.60 -28.80 21.74
CA ALA A 431 15.20 -28.77 23.14
C ALA A 431 15.73 -27.48 23.81
N PRO A 432 14.94 -26.79 24.65
CA PRO A 432 15.38 -25.56 25.30
C PRO A 432 16.72 -25.71 26.02
N THR A 433 16.93 -26.82 26.73
CA THR A 433 18.18 -27.09 27.48
C THR A 433 19.43 -27.21 26.59
N GLU A 434 19.27 -27.49 25.29
CA GLU A 434 20.39 -27.56 24.34
C GLU A 434 20.78 -26.19 23.78
N LEU A 435 19.98 -25.14 24.02
CA LEU A 435 20.18 -23.79 23.48
C LEU A 435 21.58 -23.24 23.78
N MET A 436 22.04 -23.34 25.03
CA MET A 436 23.35 -22.81 25.43
C MET A 436 24.49 -23.50 24.68
N LYS A 437 24.37 -24.82 24.48
CA LYS A 437 25.37 -25.64 23.79
C LYS A 437 25.37 -25.37 22.29
N GLU A 438 24.21 -25.33 21.66
CA GLU A 438 24.12 -25.05 20.22
C GLU A 438 24.51 -23.60 19.90
N ALA A 439 24.28 -22.66 20.82
CA ALA A 439 24.72 -21.28 20.68
C ALA A 439 26.27 -21.14 20.57
N ASP A 440 27.06 -22.12 21.03
CA ASP A 440 28.52 -22.16 20.82
C ASP A 440 28.87 -22.24 19.32
N GLU A 441 28.10 -23.01 18.55
CA GLU A 441 28.39 -23.32 17.15
C GLU A 441 27.76 -22.33 16.16
N MET A 442 26.77 -21.55 16.60
CA MET A 442 26.08 -20.57 15.74
C MET A 442 26.98 -19.40 15.33
N ALA A 443 26.77 -18.80 14.17
CA ALA A 443 27.48 -17.56 13.85
C ALA A 443 26.86 -16.37 14.62
N PRO A 444 27.66 -15.39 15.10
CA PRO A 444 27.09 -14.16 15.65
C PRO A 444 26.18 -13.46 14.64
N GLY A 445 25.01 -13.02 15.09
CA GLY A 445 23.95 -12.43 14.27
C GLY A 445 22.96 -13.44 13.69
N THR A 446 23.13 -14.75 13.94
CA THR A 446 22.11 -15.76 13.58
C THR A 446 20.84 -15.48 14.38
N GLU A 447 19.70 -15.30 13.70
CA GLU A 447 18.41 -15.06 14.33
C GLU A 447 17.77 -16.39 14.74
N ILE A 448 17.66 -16.64 16.05
CA ILE A 448 16.90 -17.77 16.61
C ILE A 448 15.50 -17.31 17.01
N ARG A 449 14.54 -18.24 17.00
CA ARG A 449 13.19 -17.99 17.53
C ARG A 449 12.96 -18.75 18.81
N LEU A 450 12.58 -18.04 19.86
CA LEU A 450 12.30 -18.60 21.17
C LEU A 450 10.79 -18.63 21.38
N HIS A 451 10.22 -19.80 21.66
CA HIS A 451 8.83 -19.95 22.09
C HIS A 451 8.79 -19.76 23.60
N ILE A 452 8.14 -18.68 24.02
CA ILE A 452 8.13 -18.21 25.40
C ILE A 452 6.73 -18.41 25.98
N ASP A 453 6.68 -18.97 27.19
CA ASP A 453 5.51 -18.96 28.06
C ASP A 453 5.77 -17.99 29.22
N GLY A 454 4.86 -17.04 29.42
CA GLY A 454 4.98 -16.04 30.48
C GLY A 454 3.63 -15.44 30.87
N VAL A 455 3.68 -14.25 31.47
CA VAL A 455 2.50 -13.46 31.80
C VAL A 455 2.52 -12.12 31.08
N ASP A 456 1.35 -11.61 30.72
CA ASP A 456 1.19 -10.25 30.18
C ASP A 456 1.30 -9.17 31.28
N GLU A 457 1.21 -7.89 30.90
CA GLU A 457 1.28 -6.74 31.82
C GLU A 457 0.22 -6.76 32.94
N VAL A 458 -0.83 -7.56 32.79
CA VAL A 458 -1.96 -7.67 33.72
C VAL A 458 -1.94 -9.03 34.45
N GLY A 459 -0.89 -9.84 34.27
CA GLY A 459 -0.69 -11.11 34.96
C GLY A 459 -1.46 -12.30 34.35
N LYS A 460 -1.98 -12.19 33.12
CA LYS A 460 -2.61 -13.33 32.44
C LYS A 460 -1.55 -14.18 31.71
N PRO A 461 -1.68 -15.51 31.72
CA PRO A 461 -0.81 -16.39 30.94
C PRO A 461 -0.82 -16.01 29.46
N ARG A 462 0.35 -15.91 28.85
CA ARG A 462 0.54 -15.62 27.43
C ARG A 462 1.72 -16.41 26.88
N SER A 463 1.52 -17.03 25.73
CA SER A 463 2.60 -17.60 24.92
C SER A 463 2.92 -16.67 23.74
N PHE A 464 4.19 -16.52 23.37
CA PHE A 464 4.59 -15.74 22.20
C PHE A 464 5.95 -16.21 21.67
N VAL A 465 6.27 -15.83 20.42
CA VAL A 465 7.56 -16.11 19.80
C VAL A 465 8.42 -14.85 19.77
N ALA A 466 9.63 -14.93 20.32
CA ALA A 466 10.62 -13.85 20.28
C ALA A 466 11.73 -14.17 19.27
N ILE A 467 12.16 -13.19 18.47
CA ILE A 467 13.36 -13.31 17.63
C ILE A 467 14.54 -12.71 18.39
N LEU A 468 15.59 -13.51 18.57
CA LEU A 468 16.81 -13.09 19.25
C LEU A 468 18.01 -13.33 18.32
N PRO A 469 18.76 -12.29 17.92
CA PRO A 469 20.02 -12.47 17.22
C PRO A 469 21.10 -12.93 18.20
N ILE A 470 21.82 -14.01 17.88
CA ILE A 470 22.93 -14.52 18.70
C ILE A 470 24.03 -13.45 18.84
N GLY A 471 24.43 -13.14 20.06
CA GLY A 471 25.49 -12.18 20.35
C GLY A 471 26.87 -12.68 19.93
N LYS A 472 27.88 -11.79 20.02
CA LYS A 472 29.29 -12.20 19.90
C LYS A 472 29.75 -12.78 21.24
N GLY A 473 30.65 -13.75 21.25
CA GLY A 473 31.17 -14.34 22.49
C GLY A 473 31.99 -15.60 22.24
N GLU A 474 32.78 -16.00 23.23
CA GLU A 474 33.63 -17.19 23.18
C GLU A 474 32.83 -18.46 23.47
N THR A 475 31.89 -18.39 24.41
CA THR A 475 30.94 -19.47 24.74
C THR A 475 29.50 -19.09 24.37
N GLY A 476 28.61 -20.06 24.26
CA GLY A 476 27.20 -19.89 23.96
C GLY A 476 26.49 -19.13 25.08
N GLU A 477 26.91 -19.35 26.32
CA GLU A 477 26.48 -18.54 27.46
C GLU A 477 26.91 -17.08 27.33
N ASP A 478 28.18 -16.80 27.01
CA ASP A 478 28.64 -15.42 26.77
C ASP A 478 27.90 -14.75 25.62
N ARG A 479 27.61 -15.50 24.56
CA ARG A 479 26.88 -15.01 23.39
C ARG A 479 25.46 -14.63 23.75
N LEU A 480 24.75 -15.45 24.53
CA LEU A 480 23.40 -15.13 25.02
C LEU A 480 23.43 -13.97 26.02
N ARG A 481 24.38 -13.96 26.96
CA ARG A 481 24.57 -12.84 27.91
C ARG A 481 24.84 -11.51 27.20
N ASN A 482 25.59 -11.52 26.10
CA ASN A 482 25.84 -10.32 25.30
C ASN A 482 24.63 -9.83 24.49
N THR A 483 23.57 -10.64 24.37
CA THR A 483 22.25 -10.16 23.91
C THR A 483 21.44 -9.50 25.03
N GLY A 484 21.95 -9.54 26.26
CA GLY A 484 21.27 -9.13 27.49
C GLY A 484 20.41 -10.20 28.12
N LEU A 485 20.55 -11.47 27.71
CA LEU A 485 19.75 -12.59 28.18
C LEU A 485 20.56 -13.48 29.12
N GLU A 486 20.13 -13.59 30.38
CA GLU A 486 20.65 -14.55 31.34
C GLU A 486 19.61 -15.64 31.59
N LEU A 487 20.06 -16.90 31.52
CA LEU A 487 19.19 -18.07 31.58
C LEU A 487 19.62 -18.98 32.73
N ILE A 488 18.64 -19.58 33.38
CA ILE A 488 18.85 -20.57 34.43
C ILE A 488 18.04 -21.82 34.12
N GLU A 489 18.67 -22.99 34.27
CA GLU A 489 17.97 -24.26 34.18
C GLU A 489 17.44 -24.65 35.56
N ASN A 490 16.14 -24.89 35.68
CA ASN A 490 15.50 -25.34 36.91
C ASN A 490 14.50 -26.46 36.60
N ASP A 491 14.62 -27.61 37.28
CA ASP A 491 13.76 -28.78 37.10
C ASP A 491 13.57 -29.23 35.64
N GLY A 492 14.62 -29.11 34.80
CA GLY A 492 14.59 -29.46 33.38
C GLY A 492 13.86 -28.45 32.48
N LYS A 493 13.47 -27.29 33.03
CA LYS A 493 12.95 -26.14 32.29
C LYS A 493 14.01 -25.05 32.19
N LEU A 494 14.05 -24.36 31.05
CA LEU A 494 14.92 -23.22 30.86
C LEU A 494 14.14 -21.92 31.14
N LEU A 495 14.55 -21.21 32.19
CA LEU A 495 13.93 -19.97 32.66
C LEU A 495 14.81 -18.77 32.34
N ILE A 496 14.18 -17.62 32.14
CA ILE A 496 14.86 -16.34 32.00
C ILE A 496 15.13 -15.77 33.39
N ASP A 497 16.40 -15.79 33.80
CA ASP A 497 16.86 -15.33 35.12
C ASP A 497 17.01 -13.82 35.18
N ASN A 498 17.39 -13.19 34.07
CA ASN A 498 17.49 -11.74 33.99
C ASN A 498 17.52 -11.26 32.53
N VAL A 499 16.98 -10.07 32.31
CA VAL A 499 17.04 -9.36 31.03
C VAL A 499 17.63 -7.99 31.27
N THR A 500 18.75 -7.71 30.62
CA THR A 500 19.44 -6.42 30.77
C THR A 500 18.63 -5.30 30.13
N PHE A 501 18.44 -4.20 30.84
CA PHE A 501 17.73 -3.02 30.34
C PHE A 501 18.42 -2.40 29.11
N GLY A 502 17.65 -2.04 28.10
CA GLY A 502 18.10 -1.51 26.81
C GLY A 502 18.75 -2.55 25.88
N SER A 503 18.63 -3.84 26.20
CA SER A 503 19.25 -4.92 25.42
C SER A 503 18.41 -5.40 24.24
N THR A 504 19.02 -6.20 23.36
CA THR A 504 18.29 -6.87 22.27
C THR A 504 17.27 -7.87 22.79
N ALA A 505 17.52 -8.49 23.94
CA ALA A 505 16.58 -9.40 24.59
C ALA A 505 15.32 -8.67 25.10
N GLU A 506 15.49 -7.51 25.75
CA GLU A 506 14.36 -6.67 26.17
C GLU A 506 13.57 -6.17 24.97
N ALA A 507 14.25 -5.73 23.92
CA ALA A 507 13.61 -5.30 22.67
C ALA A 507 12.82 -6.42 21.96
N ALA A 508 13.20 -7.68 22.19
CA ALA A 508 12.49 -8.86 21.70
C ALA A 508 11.28 -9.26 22.58
N GLY A 509 10.99 -8.51 23.65
CA GLY A 509 9.88 -8.76 24.57
C GLY A 509 10.18 -9.79 25.66
N LEU A 510 11.45 -10.19 25.82
CA LEU A 510 11.85 -11.11 26.87
C LEU A 510 11.88 -10.42 28.22
N ALA A 511 11.43 -11.11 29.26
CA ALA A 511 11.38 -10.61 30.63
C ALA A 511 11.74 -11.69 31.66
N PHE A 512 12.04 -11.23 32.88
CA PHE A 512 12.28 -12.09 34.03
C PHE A 512 11.12 -13.07 34.28
N ASP A 513 11.45 -14.28 34.74
CA ASP A 513 10.50 -15.34 35.14
C ASP A 513 9.66 -15.93 33.98
N GLN A 514 10.07 -15.67 32.74
CA GLN A 514 9.51 -16.32 31.57
C GLN A 514 10.18 -17.69 31.32
N THR A 515 9.41 -18.65 30.78
CA THR A 515 9.89 -20.00 30.46
C THR A 515 10.10 -20.14 28.96
N ILE A 516 11.24 -20.69 28.54
CA ILE A 516 11.49 -21.07 27.15
C ILE A 516 11.04 -22.52 26.96
N HIS A 517 10.00 -22.75 26.16
CA HIS A 517 9.47 -24.09 25.89
C HIS A 517 9.91 -24.66 24.54
N GLY A 518 10.38 -23.82 23.61
CA GLY A 518 10.87 -24.28 22.31
C GLY A 518 11.88 -23.33 21.71
N VAL A 519 12.83 -23.87 20.95
CA VAL A 519 13.88 -23.10 20.27
C VAL A 519 13.91 -23.52 18.81
N LEU A 520 13.72 -22.57 17.90
CA LEU A 520 13.82 -22.78 16.47
C LEU A 520 15.09 -22.13 15.95
N VAL A 521 15.98 -22.95 15.41
CA VAL A 521 17.25 -22.52 14.82
C VAL A 521 17.14 -22.58 13.30
N PRO A 522 17.56 -21.53 12.57
CA PRO A 522 17.49 -21.54 11.11
C PRO A 522 18.39 -22.63 10.52
N LEU A 523 17.83 -23.40 9.58
CA LEU A 523 18.57 -24.36 8.76
C LEU A 523 18.94 -23.71 7.42
N ASP A 524 20.08 -24.13 6.86
CA ASP A 524 20.45 -23.73 5.51
C ASP A 524 19.50 -24.38 4.49
N GLN A 525 18.77 -23.56 3.74
CA GLN A 525 17.74 -23.99 2.81
C GLN A 525 18.14 -23.60 1.39
N PRO A 526 17.91 -24.46 0.37
CA PRO A 526 18.07 -24.06 -1.01
C PRO A 526 17.23 -22.82 -1.34
N HIS A 527 17.74 -21.97 -2.24
CA HIS A 527 17.04 -20.77 -2.70
C HIS A 527 15.62 -21.10 -3.17
N LYS A 528 14.63 -20.50 -2.49
CA LYS A 528 13.20 -20.75 -2.69
C LYS A 528 12.78 -20.51 -4.15
N GLU A 529 13.45 -19.56 -4.81
CA GLU A 529 13.25 -19.13 -6.20
C GLU A 529 13.45 -20.25 -7.23
N TRP A 530 14.10 -21.36 -6.88
CA TRP A 530 14.24 -22.52 -7.77
C TRP A 530 12.88 -23.07 -8.24
N LEU A 531 11.84 -22.87 -7.45
CA LEU A 531 10.47 -23.28 -7.77
C LEU A 531 9.83 -22.41 -8.85
N TRP A 532 10.41 -21.27 -9.20
CA TRP A 532 9.96 -20.49 -10.35
C TRP A 532 10.21 -21.22 -11.67
N ILE A 533 11.28 -22.03 -11.76
CA ILE A 533 11.64 -22.78 -12.98
C ILE A 533 10.50 -23.71 -13.43
N PRO A 534 10.01 -24.66 -12.60
CA PRO A 534 8.90 -25.52 -12.99
C PRO A 534 7.62 -24.70 -13.25
N ALA A 535 7.36 -23.62 -12.50
CA ALA A 535 6.21 -22.75 -12.73
C ALA A 535 6.23 -22.11 -14.14
N PHE A 536 7.38 -21.58 -14.57
CA PHE A 536 7.55 -20.98 -15.89
C PHE A 536 7.50 -22.01 -17.02
N LEU A 537 7.97 -23.24 -16.80
CA LEU A 537 7.85 -24.32 -17.78
C LEU A 537 6.37 -24.68 -18.04
N ILE A 538 5.57 -24.84 -16.97
CA ILE A 538 4.12 -25.09 -17.09
C ILE A 538 3.43 -23.90 -17.76
N LEU A 539 3.80 -22.66 -17.41
CA LEU A 539 3.27 -21.47 -18.05
C LEU A 539 3.54 -21.47 -19.56
N GLY A 540 4.77 -21.80 -19.98
CA GLY A 540 5.14 -21.90 -21.39
C GLY A 540 4.28 -22.90 -22.17
N LEU A 541 3.95 -24.03 -21.54
CA LEU A 541 3.03 -25.03 -22.11
C LEU A 541 1.62 -24.47 -22.30
N ILE A 542 1.07 -23.80 -21.28
CA ILE A 542 -0.26 -23.16 -21.34
C ILE A 542 -0.29 -22.12 -22.46
N ILE A 543 0.72 -21.26 -22.54
CA ILE A 543 0.84 -20.24 -23.58
C ILE A 543 0.83 -20.88 -24.97
N LYS A 544 1.59 -21.96 -25.18
CA LYS A 544 1.65 -22.67 -26.45
C LYS A 544 0.28 -23.25 -26.83
N ILE A 545 -0.41 -23.89 -25.89
CA ILE A 545 -1.74 -24.49 -26.10
C ILE A 545 -2.78 -23.42 -26.41
N GLN A 546 -2.80 -22.31 -25.67
CA GLN A 546 -3.77 -21.24 -25.89
C GLN A 546 -3.52 -20.47 -27.19
N ARG A 547 -2.25 -20.16 -27.52
CA ARG A 547 -1.91 -19.48 -28.79
C ARG A 547 -2.25 -20.33 -30.01
N ALA A 548 -2.11 -21.65 -29.92
CA ALA A 548 -2.55 -22.54 -31.00
C ALA A 548 -4.06 -22.43 -31.23
N ARG A 549 -4.87 -22.31 -30.17
CA ARG A 549 -6.33 -22.12 -30.28
C ARG A 549 -6.72 -20.73 -30.78
N ALA A 550 -6.02 -19.69 -30.32
CA ALA A 550 -6.30 -18.30 -30.70
C ALA A 550 -6.01 -17.99 -32.19
N LYS A 551 -5.20 -18.80 -32.88
CA LYS A 551 -4.97 -18.65 -34.34
C LYS A 551 -6.06 -19.29 -35.20
N VAL A 552 -6.88 -20.15 -34.61
CA VAL A 552 -7.92 -20.93 -35.32
C VAL A 552 -9.31 -20.31 -35.12
N ALA A 553 -9.48 -19.51 -34.06
CA ALA A 553 -10.65 -18.67 -33.80
C ALA A 553 -10.45 -17.27 -34.40
#